data_AF-A0A7V1GRT3-F1
#
_entry.id   AF-A0A7V1GRT3-F1
#
_cell.length_a   1.000
_cell.length_b   1.000
_cell.length_c   1.000
_cell.angle_alpha   90.00
_cell.angle_beta   90.00
_cell.angle_gamma   90.00
#
_symmetry.space_group_name_H-M   'P 1'
#
loop_
_entity.id
_entity.type
_entity.pdbx_description
1 polymer ?
#
loop_
_entity_poly.entity_id
_entity_poly.type
_entity_poly.pdbx_seq_one_letter_code
_entity_poly.pdbx_strand_id
1 'polypeptide(L)'
;MILPPLRERRIIQRSLESFFRTHKEAEFRRAIRMVSRFYHLRTPKVEWFEYLDWGKVVGKTYEDGKIHLVHPENWKNGRKYNSERQWIQAVYHELGHYVLWADAERKADLFAARMLRGLNGKHPKNGARVRHKPAERR
;
A
#
# COMPACT_ATOMS: atom_id res chain seq x y z
N MET A 1 -4.98 -4.48 -4.93
CA MET A 1 -4.46 -3.12 -5.16
C MET A 1 -3.12 -3.24 -5.89
N ILE A 2 -2.83 -2.37 -6.87
CA ILE A 2 -1.50 -2.34 -7.50
C ILE A 2 -0.54 -1.73 -6.47
N LEU A 3 0.54 -2.42 -6.11
CA LEU A 3 1.52 -1.90 -5.16
C LEU A 3 2.67 -1.19 -5.88
N PRO A 4 3.38 -0.24 -5.23
CA PRO A 4 4.60 0.32 -5.79
C PRO A 4 5.65 -0.77 -6.08
N PRO A 5 6.54 -0.56 -7.08
CA PRO A 5 7.67 -1.43 -7.32
C PRO A 5 8.49 -1.68 -6.06
N LEU A 6 9.11 -2.86 -5.94
CA LEU A 6 9.86 -3.25 -4.73
C LEU A 6 10.95 -2.21 -4.37
N ARG A 7 11.60 -1.61 -5.37
CA ARG A 7 12.59 -0.54 -5.18
C ARG A 7 12.00 0.67 -4.44
N GLU A 8 10.82 1.14 -4.85
CA GLU A 8 10.15 2.27 -4.21
C GLU A 8 9.69 1.92 -2.80
N ARG A 9 9.13 0.71 -2.62
CA ARG A 9 8.74 0.20 -1.28
C ARG A 9 9.91 0.18 -0.31
N ARG A 10 11.11 -0.22 -0.75
CA ARG A 10 12.33 -0.17 0.08
C ARG A 10 12.76 1.26 0.46
N ILE A 11 12.50 2.25 -0.38
CA ILE A 11 12.81 3.65 -0.05
C ILE A 11 11.81 4.18 0.96
N ILE A 12 10.50 3.95 0.74
CA ILE A 12 9.43 4.31 1.67
C ILE A 12 9.70 3.68 3.05
N GLN A 13 9.97 2.37 3.07
CA GLN A 13 10.31 1.63 4.28
C GLN A 13 11.45 2.29 5.05
N ARG A 14 12.58 2.57 4.40
CA ARG A 14 13.75 3.20 5.04
C ARG A 14 13.46 4.60 5.59
N SER A 15 12.64 5.39 4.89
CA SER A 15 12.22 6.69 5.41
C SER A 15 11.32 6.56 6.63
N LEU A 16 10.41 5.58 6.67
CA LEU A 16 9.59 5.31 7.87
C LEU A 16 10.44 4.80 9.05
N GLU A 17 11.41 3.90 8.80
CA GLU A 17 12.38 3.44 9.81
C GLU A 17 13.22 4.60 10.34
N SER A 18 13.72 5.46 9.44
CA SER A 18 14.49 6.66 9.83
C SER A 18 13.66 7.62 10.68
N PHE A 19 12.41 7.88 10.29
CA PHE A 19 11.50 8.69 11.09
C PHE A 19 11.22 8.05 12.46
N PHE A 20 10.97 6.75 12.51
CA PHE A 20 10.73 6.04 13.78
C PHE A 20 11.91 6.19 14.74
N ARG A 21 13.14 6.20 14.24
CA ARG A 21 14.36 6.30 15.07
C ARG A 21 14.74 7.74 15.42
N THR A 22 14.58 8.67 14.49
CA THR A 22 15.12 10.04 14.60
C THR A 22 14.08 11.13 14.79
N HIS A 23 12.79 10.80 14.63
CA HIS A 23 11.63 11.70 14.69
C HIS A 23 11.72 12.89 13.72
N LYS A 24 12.60 12.84 12.71
CA LYS A 24 12.70 13.86 11.67
C LYS A 24 11.49 13.80 10.74
N GLU A 25 10.52 14.70 10.94
CA GLU A 25 9.27 14.72 10.16
C GLU A 25 9.46 14.75 8.64
N ALA A 26 10.58 15.30 8.15
CA ALA A 26 10.92 15.30 6.73
C ALA A 26 10.95 13.89 6.13
N GLU A 27 11.43 12.89 6.87
CA GLU A 27 11.46 11.49 6.43
C GLU A 27 10.06 10.90 6.34
N PHE A 28 9.21 11.19 7.33
CA PHE A 28 7.82 10.78 7.29
C PHE A 28 7.10 11.40 6.08
N ARG A 29 7.17 12.72 5.92
CA ARG A 29 6.56 13.44 4.79
C ARG A 29 7.05 12.90 3.45
N ARG A 30 8.34 12.55 3.33
CA ARG A 30 8.90 11.92 2.14
C ARG A 30 8.23 10.58 1.84
N ALA A 31 8.12 9.70 2.83
CA ALA A 31 7.47 8.40 2.67
C ALA A 31 6.01 8.54 2.22
N ILE A 32 5.24 9.42 2.87
CA ILE A 32 3.82 9.62 2.54
C ILE A 32 3.66 10.20 1.12
N ARG A 33 4.46 11.22 0.75
CA ARG A 33 4.42 11.78 -0.62
C ARG A 33 4.74 10.75 -1.69
N MET A 34 5.67 9.84 -1.44
CA MET A 34 6.01 8.78 -2.39
C MET A 34 4.84 7.83 -2.61
N VAL A 35 4.13 7.46 -1.54
CA VAL A 35 2.91 6.63 -1.63
C VAL A 35 1.81 7.38 -2.40
N SER A 36 1.50 8.62 -2.01
CA SER A 36 0.49 9.42 -2.68
C SER A 36 0.79 9.62 -4.17
N ARG A 37 2.06 9.89 -4.52
CA ARG A 37 2.48 10.05 -5.92
C ARG A 37 2.24 8.79 -6.74
N PHE A 38 2.56 7.62 -6.20
CA PHE A 38 2.36 6.35 -6.90
C PHE A 38 0.89 6.10 -7.24
N TYR A 39 -0.03 6.46 -6.35
CA TYR A 39 -1.47 6.30 -6.55
C TYR A 39 -2.14 7.51 -7.22
N HIS A 40 -1.39 8.55 -7.59
CA HIS A 40 -1.93 9.81 -8.11
C HIS A 40 -2.93 10.49 -7.15
N LEU A 41 -2.68 10.38 -5.85
CA LEU A 41 -3.51 10.95 -4.80
C LEU A 41 -2.90 12.23 -4.24
N ARG A 42 -3.75 13.05 -3.61
CA ARG A 42 -3.27 14.11 -2.72
C ARG A 42 -2.48 13.50 -1.55
N THR A 43 -1.61 14.30 -0.94
CA THR A 43 -0.93 13.84 0.29
C THR A 43 -1.93 13.93 1.44
N PRO A 44 -2.21 12.84 2.17
CA PRO A 44 -3.15 12.88 3.30
C PRO A 44 -2.62 13.78 4.41
N LYS A 45 -3.54 14.41 5.14
CA LYS A 45 -3.20 15.12 6.37
C LYS A 45 -3.02 14.08 7.49
N VAL A 46 -1.86 14.07 8.13
CA VAL A 46 -1.58 13.21 9.28
C VAL A 46 -1.58 14.05 10.55
N GLU A 47 -2.34 13.64 11.56
CA GLU A 47 -2.37 14.23 12.89
C GLU A 47 -1.89 13.20 13.92
N TRP A 48 -1.09 13.66 14.88
CA TRP A 48 -0.50 12.80 15.91
C TRP A 48 -1.40 12.76 17.14
N PHE A 49 -1.62 11.57 17.68
CA PHE A 49 -2.37 11.37 18.92
C PHE A 49 -1.48 10.87 20.07
N GLU A 50 -1.81 11.31 21.28
CA GLU A 50 -1.02 11.04 22.49
C GLU A 50 -1.23 9.64 23.06
N TYR A 51 -2.47 9.13 23.03
CA TYR A 51 -2.81 7.86 23.66
C TYR A 51 -3.78 7.02 22.83
N LEU A 52 -3.54 5.70 22.85
CA LEU A 52 -4.42 4.68 22.27
C LEU A 52 -5.37 4.17 23.35
N ASP A 53 -6.37 4.95 23.73
CA ASP A 53 -7.46 4.42 24.57
C ASP A 53 -8.60 3.81 23.73
N TRP A 54 -8.28 3.32 22.54
CA TRP A 54 -9.27 2.83 21.56
C TRP A 54 -9.42 1.32 21.55
N GLY A 55 -8.87 0.59 22.54
CA GLY A 55 -9.07 -0.85 22.80
C GLY A 55 -8.69 -1.85 21.69
N LYS A 56 -8.61 -1.43 20.42
CA LYS A 56 -8.52 -2.27 19.22
C LYS A 56 -7.88 -1.60 17.99
N VAL A 57 -7.77 -0.27 17.91
CA VAL A 57 -7.30 0.42 16.69
C VAL A 57 -5.99 1.14 16.95
N VAL A 58 -4.96 0.91 16.12
CA VAL A 58 -3.58 1.46 16.27
C VAL A 58 -3.34 2.75 15.46
N GLY A 59 -4.38 3.20 14.76
CA GLY A 59 -4.47 4.40 13.95
C GLY A 59 -5.93 4.58 13.55
N LYS A 60 -6.25 5.67 12.84
CA LYS A 60 -7.58 5.82 12.23
C LYS A 60 -7.51 6.70 11.01
N THR A 61 -7.92 6.17 9.88
CA THR A 61 -8.20 6.96 8.69
C THR A 61 -9.66 7.40 8.75
N TYR A 62 -9.94 8.61 8.29
CA TYR A 62 -11.28 9.18 8.17
C TYR A 62 -11.69 9.31 6.69
N GLU A 63 -13.00 9.39 6.44
CA GLU A 63 -13.56 9.49 5.08
C GLU A 63 -13.12 10.75 4.34
N ASP A 64 -12.82 11.84 5.08
CA ASP A 64 -12.26 13.09 4.54
C ASP A 64 -10.78 12.96 4.10
N GLY A 65 -10.19 11.77 4.29
CA GLY A 65 -8.80 11.49 3.95
C GLY A 65 -7.78 11.89 5.01
N LYS A 66 -8.23 12.35 6.20
CA LYS A 66 -7.34 12.56 7.34
C LYS A 66 -6.90 11.21 7.93
N ILE A 67 -5.67 11.14 8.41
CA ILE A 67 -5.12 9.98 9.12
C ILE A 67 -4.68 10.41 10.52
N HIS A 68 -5.16 9.72 11.54
CA HIS A 68 -4.64 9.80 12.89
C HIS A 68 -3.69 8.63 13.14
N LEU A 69 -2.51 8.94 13.65
CA LEU A 69 -1.49 7.97 14.02
C LEU A 69 -0.89 8.32 15.38
N VAL A 70 -0.36 7.32 16.06
CA VAL A 70 0.45 7.54 17.26
C VAL A 70 1.86 7.92 16.82
N HIS A 71 2.41 8.96 17.42
CA HIS A 71 3.80 9.36 17.17
C HIS A 71 4.78 8.26 17.64
N PRO A 72 5.89 7.98 16.94
CA PRO A 72 6.89 7.00 17.38
C PRO A 72 7.38 7.16 18.83
N GLU A 73 7.45 8.39 19.34
CA GLU A 73 7.81 8.68 20.73
C GLU A 73 6.86 8.03 21.72
N ASN A 74 5.56 8.23 21.50
CA ASN A 74 4.53 7.67 22.37
C ASN A 74 4.38 6.16 22.14
N TRP A 75 4.55 5.71 20.89
CA TRP A 75 4.46 4.30 20.54
C TRP A 75 5.47 3.43 21.30
N LYS A 76 6.72 3.89 21.42
CA LYS A 76 7.79 3.16 22.12
C LYS A 76 7.47 2.90 23.59
N ASN A 77 6.61 3.73 24.19
CA ASN A 77 6.19 3.61 25.59
C ASN A 77 4.96 2.67 25.77
N GLY A 78 4.42 2.13 24.68
CA GLY A 78 3.28 1.21 24.72
C GLY A 78 3.60 -0.13 25.38
N ARG A 79 2.62 -0.71 26.09
CA ARG A 79 2.76 -2.04 26.72
C ARG A 79 2.57 -3.20 25.73
N LYS A 80 1.58 -3.10 24.84
CA LYS A 80 1.22 -4.16 23.87
C LYS A 80 1.82 -3.96 22.48
N TYR A 81 1.90 -2.72 22.04
CA TYR A 81 2.44 -2.33 20.74
C TYR A 81 3.52 -1.29 20.98
N ASN A 82 4.78 -1.65 20.68
CA ASN A 82 5.93 -0.78 20.94
C ASN A 82 7.09 -0.98 19.96
N SER A 83 7.00 -1.95 19.04
CA SER A 83 8.07 -2.20 18.08
C SER A 83 7.94 -1.32 16.84
N GLU A 84 9.09 -1.00 16.24
CA GLU A 84 9.21 -0.31 14.94
C GLU A 84 8.38 -1.01 13.85
N ARG A 85 8.48 -2.34 13.78
CA ARG A 85 7.75 -3.14 12.79
C ARG A 85 6.24 -2.98 12.91
N GLN A 86 5.70 -3.05 14.13
CA GLN A 86 4.27 -2.87 14.36
C GLN A 86 3.81 -1.45 14.03
N TRP A 87 4.62 -0.44 14.36
CA TRP A 87 4.31 0.96 14.03
C TRP A 87 4.24 1.17 12.52
N ILE A 88 5.25 0.69 11.78
CA ILE A 88 5.28 0.78 10.31
C ILE A 88 4.10 0.02 9.70
N GLN A 89 3.75 -1.14 10.25
CA GLN A 89 2.56 -1.88 9.81
C GLN A 89 1.27 -1.07 10.03
N ALA A 90 1.14 -0.37 11.16
CA ALA A 90 0.00 0.52 11.42
C ALA A 90 -0.06 1.67 10.41
N VAL A 91 1.08 2.30 10.11
CA VAL A 91 1.15 3.35 9.07
C VAL A 91 0.68 2.81 7.71
N TYR A 92 1.16 1.63 7.30
CA TYR A 92 0.70 1.03 6.04
C TYR A 92 -0.76 0.64 6.05
N HIS A 93 -1.28 0.20 7.19
CA HIS A 93 -2.70 -0.14 7.35
C HIS A 93 -3.58 1.10 7.11
N GLU A 94 -3.28 2.21 7.78
CA GLU A 94 -4.01 3.46 7.61
C GLU A 94 -3.83 4.06 6.21
N LEU A 95 -2.62 4.05 5.67
CA LEU A 95 -2.42 4.45 4.26
C LEU A 95 -3.20 3.55 3.30
N GLY A 96 -3.34 2.25 3.61
CA GLY A 96 -4.18 1.34 2.86
C GLY A 96 -5.64 1.79 2.83
N HIS A 97 -6.20 2.15 3.99
CA HIS A 97 -7.53 2.73 4.10
C HIS A 97 -7.65 4.02 3.28
N TYR A 98 -6.71 4.95 3.44
CA TYR A 98 -6.70 6.20 2.69
C TYR A 98 -6.73 5.97 1.18
N VAL A 99 -5.84 5.11 0.67
CA VAL A 99 -5.78 4.81 -0.76
C VAL A 99 -7.06 4.12 -1.21
N LEU A 100 -7.71 3.28 -0.37
CA LEU A 100 -8.99 2.64 -0.71
C LEU A 100 -10.14 3.63 -0.84
N TRP A 101 -10.22 4.63 0.04
CA TRP A 101 -11.28 5.64 -0.02
C TRP A 101 -11.02 6.72 -1.07
N ALA A 102 -9.80 7.27 -1.12
CA ALA A 102 -9.47 8.39 -2.01
C ALA A 102 -9.43 8.02 -3.50
N ASP A 103 -9.52 6.73 -3.83
CA ASP A 103 -9.41 6.18 -5.18
C ASP A 103 -10.54 5.17 -5.48
N ALA A 104 -11.70 5.33 -4.82
CA ALA A 104 -12.78 4.36 -4.86
C ALA A 104 -13.30 4.11 -6.29
N GLU A 105 -13.58 5.17 -7.05
CA GLU A 105 -14.18 5.10 -8.39
C GLU A 105 -13.29 4.34 -9.38
N ARG A 106 -12.03 4.78 -9.54
CA ARG A 106 -11.06 4.13 -10.43
C ARG A 106 -10.81 2.67 -10.04
N LYS A 107 -10.86 2.34 -8.75
CA LYS A 107 -10.73 0.96 -8.28
C LYS A 107 -11.98 0.14 -8.59
N ALA A 108 -13.16 0.72 -8.47
CA ALA A 108 -14.42 0.10 -8.86
C ALA A 108 -14.42 -0.22 -10.37
N ASP A 109 -14.01 0.73 -11.21
CA ASP A 109 -13.86 0.53 -12.66
C ASP A 109 -12.88 -0.59 -12.99
N LEU A 110 -11.69 -0.58 -12.37
CA LEU A 110 -10.67 -1.59 -12.60
C LEU A 110 -11.12 -2.97 -12.11
N PHE A 111 -11.87 -3.02 -11.01
CA PHE A 111 -12.50 -4.23 -10.50
C PHE A 111 -13.54 -4.77 -11.50
N ALA A 112 -14.48 -3.93 -11.94
CA ALA A 112 -15.51 -4.29 -12.92
C ALA A 112 -14.90 -4.79 -14.24
N ALA A 113 -13.92 -4.06 -14.80
CA ALA A 113 -13.24 -4.44 -16.04
C ALA A 113 -12.54 -5.81 -15.93
N ARG A 114 -11.95 -6.13 -14.76
CA ARG A 114 -11.31 -7.43 -14.52
C ARG A 114 -12.31 -8.56 -14.32
N MET A 115 -13.43 -8.28 -13.66
CA MET A 115 -14.52 -9.25 -13.51
C MET A 115 -15.12 -9.64 -14.86
N LEU A 116 -15.24 -8.69 -15.79
CA LEU A 116 -15.77 -8.95 -17.14
C LEU A 116 -14.74 -9.62 -18.08
N ARG A 117 -13.43 -9.44 -17.83
CA ARG A 117 -12.37 -9.97 -18.70
C ARG A 117 -12.39 -11.50 -18.71
N GLY A 118 -12.57 -12.09 -19.89
CA GLY A 118 -12.54 -13.54 -20.11
C GLY A 118 -13.90 -14.23 -20.00
N LEU A 119 -14.96 -13.53 -19.61
CA LEU A 119 -16.33 -14.08 -19.60
C LEU A 119 -16.98 -14.07 -20.99
N ASN A 120 -16.54 -13.18 -21.87
CA ASN A 120 -16.91 -13.21 -23.29
C ASN A 120 -16.03 -14.25 -24.00
N GLY A 121 -16.48 -15.51 -23.99
CA GLY A 121 -15.81 -16.69 -24.53
C GLY A 121 -15.52 -16.65 -26.03
N LYS A 122 -14.57 -15.82 -26.46
CA LYS A 122 -13.77 -16.09 -27.66
C LYS A 122 -12.47 -16.72 -27.20
N HIS A 123 -12.49 -18.04 -27.07
CA HIS A 123 -11.27 -18.84 -26.92
C HIS A 123 -10.21 -18.32 -27.90
N PRO A 124 -8.97 -18.02 -27.46
CA PRO A 124 -7.87 -17.93 -28.38
C PRO A 124 -7.76 -19.31 -29.03
N LYS A 125 -7.86 -19.38 -30.36
CA LYS A 125 -7.46 -20.58 -31.11
C LYS A 125 -5.98 -20.79 -30.82
N ASN A 126 -5.68 -21.57 -29.78
CA ASN A 126 -4.33 -21.97 -29.44
C ASN A 126 -3.71 -22.58 -30.69
N GLY A 127 -2.62 -21.95 -31.13
CA GLY A 127 -1.94 -22.22 -32.38
C GLY A 127 -1.71 -23.72 -32.58
N ALA A 128 -2.01 -24.16 -33.81
CA ALA A 128 -1.58 -25.43 -34.33
C ALA A 128 -0.07 -25.57 -34.10
N ARG A 129 0.28 -26.42 -33.13
CA ARG A 129 1.66 -26.86 -32.91
C ARG A 129 1.99 -27.77 -34.09
N VAL A 130 2.50 -27.19 -35.17
CA VAL A 130 3.01 -27.95 -36.32
C VAL A 130 4.16 -28.81 -35.81
N ARG A 131 3.92 -30.12 -35.68
CA ARG A 131 4.96 -31.11 -35.41
C ARG A 131 5.84 -31.21 -36.66
N HIS A 132 7.03 -30.63 -36.61
CA HIS A 132 8.09 -30.96 -37.57
C HIS A 132 8.50 -32.42 -37.36
N LYS A 133 8.33 -33.27 -38.37
CA LYS A 133 8.98 -34.59 -38.45
C LYS A 133 10.49 -34.37 -38.60
N PRO A 134 11.35 -35.13 -37.89
CA PRO A 134 12.77 -35.16 -38.21
C PRO A 134 12.97 -35.94 -39.53
N ALA A 135 13.85 -35.42 -40.38
CA ALA A 135 14.26 -36.09 -41.61
C ALA A 135 15.12 -37.31 -41.28
N GLU A 136 14.78 -38.45 -41.91
CA GLU A 136 15.62 -39.64 -41.97
C GLU A 136 16.99 -39.28 -42.56
N ARG A 137 18.06 -39.70 -41.89
CA ARG A 137 19.40 -39.78 -42.47
C ARG A 137 19.78 -41.25 -42.60
N ARG A 138 19.85 -41.65 -43.88
CA ARG A 138 20.67 -42.69 -44.54
C ARG A 138 20.92 -44.00 -43.81
#